data_AF-A0A842XI79-F1
#
_entry.id   AF-A0A842XI79-F1
#
_cell.length_a   1.000
_cell.length_b   1.000
_cell.length_c   1.000
_cell.angle_alpha   90.00
_cell.angle_beta   90.00
_cell.angle_gamma   90.00
#
_symmetry.space_group_name_H-M   'P 1'
#
loop_
_entity.id
_entity.type
_entity.pdbx_description
1 polymer ?
#
loop_
_entity_poly.entity_id
_entity_poly.type
_entity_poly.pdbx_seq_one_letter_code
_entity_poly.pdbx_strand_id
1 'polypeptide(L)'
;MTASGKFNSDSIFRAYDIRGVFGEDLTEQVATRIGAAFATFLGEDKEVLVARDVRLSGEKLRKALVSGLLSRCNVTDVGIVPTPLLYFAINRLQKDAGIMITASHNPPEWNGFKAFSR
;
A
#
# COMPACT_ATOMS: atom_id res chain seq x y z
N MET A 1 10.30 -17.72 17.23
CA MET A 1 9.89 -16.81 18.33
C MET A 1 9.24 -15.59 17.71
N THR A 2 7.91 -15.55 17.70
CA THR A 2 7.11 -14.48 17.10
C THR A 2 7.07 -13.31 18.07
N ALA A 3 7.73 -12.19 17.75
CA ALA A 3 7.46 -10.95 18.44
C ALA A 3 6.05 -10.50 18.04
N SER A 4 5.05 -10.81 18.87
CA SER A 4 3.75 -10.16 18.84
C SER A 4 3.93 -8.73 19.34
N GLY A 5 4.61 -7.89 18.56
CA GLY A 5 4.58 -6.45 18.74
C GLY A 5 3.14 -6.01 18.55
N LYS A 6 2.54 -5.40 19.57
CA LYS A 6 1.19 -4.84 19.48
C LYS A 6 1.17 -3.87 18.28
N PHE A 7 0.36 -4.18 17.28
CA PHE A 7 0.05 -3.25 16.21
C PHE A 7 -0.59 -2.01 16.82
N ASN A 8 0.10 -0.87 16.78
CA ASN A 8 -0.44 0.41 17.19
C ASN A 8 -0.93 1.15 15.93
N SER A 9 -2.23 1.09 15.66
CA SER A 9 -2.84 1.79 14.52
C SER A 9 -2.65 3.29 14.62
N ASP A 10 -2.70 3.85 15.83
CA ASP A 10 -2.87 5.29 16.04
C ASP A 10 -1.63 6.10 15.66
N SER A 11 -0.46 5.48 15.56
CA SER A 11 0.79 6.14 15.16
C SER A 11 1.01 6.22 13.65
N ILE A 12 0.40 5.32 12.87
CA ILE A 12 0.71 5.18 11.43
C ILE A 12 -0.31 5.84 10.51
N PHE A 13 -1.57 5.97 10.93
CA PHE A 13 -2.58 6.68 10.15
C PHE A 13 -2.41 8.19 10.30
N ARG A 14 -2.18 8.88 9.19
CA ARG A 14 -2.07 10.34 9.12
C ARG A 14 -3.30 10.90 8.41
N ALA A 15 -3.41 12.23 8.38
CA ALA A 15 -4.57 12.92 7.81
C ALA A 15 -4.83 12.56 6.33
N TYR A 16 -3.80 12.20 5.56
CA TYR A 16 -3.91 11.96 4.12
C TYR A 16 -3.26 10.66 3.63
N ASP A 17 -2.49 9.95 4.45
CA ASP A 17 -1.85 8.68 4.08
C ASP A 17 -1.43 7.85 5.31
N ILE A 18 -0.84 6.68 5.06
CA ILE A 18 -0.28 5.80 6.09
C ILE A 18 1.25 5.89 6.02
N ARG A 19 1.91 6.07 7.17
CA ARG A 19 3.37 6.26 7.27
C ARG A 19 3.93 5.59 8.52
N GLY A 20 5.09 4.95 8.38
CA GLY A 20 5.84 4.42 9.52
C GLY A 20 7.20 3.86 9.13
N VAL A 21 8.05 3.60 10.13
CA VAL A 21 9.35 2.95 9.95
C VAL A 21 9.15 1.47 9.62
N PHE A 22 9.81 1.00 8.55
CA PHE A 22 9.71 -0.40 8.14
C PHE A 22 10.40 -1.33 9.15
N GLY A 23 9.71 -2.41 9.54
CA GLY A 23 10.18 -3.37 10.54
C GLY A 23 9.82 -3.01 11.98
N GLU A 24 9.41 -1.77 12.23
CA GLU A 24 8.93 -1.29 13.53
C GLU A 24 7.42 -1.03 13.47
N ASP A 25 7.04 0.06 12.79
CA ASP A 25 5.65 0.48 12.64
C ASP A 25 4.95 -0.27 11.49
N LEU A 26 5.65 -0.39 10.36
CA LEU A 26 5.14 -1.03 9.15
C LEU A 26 5.85 -2.35 8.92
N THR A 27 5.11 -3.44 9.12
CA THR A 27 5.57 -4.80 8.85
C THR A 27 4.81 -5.39 7.65
N GLU A 28 5.31 -6.50 7.10
CA GLU A 28 4.60 -7.26 6.06
C GLU A 28 3.20 -7.67 6.54
N GLN A 29 3.05 -8.10 7.80
CA GLN A 29 1.75 -8.45 8.37
C GLN A 29 0.79 -7.26 8.38
N VAL A 30 1.27 -6.06 8.74
CA VAL A 30 0.48 -4.82 8.69
C VAL A 30 0.08 -4.49 7.26
N ALA A 31 1.01 -4.59 6.30
CA ALA A 31 0.74 -4.34 4.89
C ALA A 31 -0.34 -5.28 4.34
N THR A 32 -0.30 -6.57 4.67
CA THR A 32 -1.34 -7.53 4.27
C THR A 32 -2.70 -7.16 4.86
N ARG A 33 -2.75 -6.75 6.14
CA ARG A 33 -3.99 -6.29 6.77
C ARG A 33 -4.56 -5.04 6.12
N ILE A 34 -3.71 -4.06 5.79
CA ILE A 34 -4.10 -2.84 5.06
C ILE A 34 -4.66 -3.21 3.69
N GLY A 35 -3.99 -4.11 2.96
CA GLY A 35 -4.46 -4.58 1.65
C GLY A 35 -5.83 -5.24 1.72
N ALA A 36 -6.04 -6.16 2.68
CA ALA A 36 -7.32 -6.83 2.88
C ALA A 36 -8.44 -5.87 3.33
N ALA A 37 -8.11 -4.89 4.20
CA ALA A 37 -9.05 -3.87 4.62
C ALA A 37 -9.46 -2.97 3.45
N PHE A 38 -8.51 -2.55 2.61
CA PHE A 38 -8.82 -1.76 1.42
C PHE A 38 -9.64 -2.55 0.40
N ALA A 39 -9.34 -3.83 0.18
CA ALA A 39 -10.15 -4.71 -0.68
C ALA A 39 -11.59 -4.88 -0.15
N THR A 40 -11.74 -5.00 1.17
CA THR A 40 -13.06 -5.06 1.82
C THR A 40 -13.83 -3.76 1.63
N PHE A 41 -13.17 -2.61 1.75
CA PHE A 41 -13.76 -1.29 1.52
C PHE A 41 -14.22 -1.11 0.06
N LEU A 42 -13.44 -1.59 -0.91
CA LEU A 42 -13.74 -1.45 -2.34
C LEU A 42 -14.88 -2.37 -2.81
N GLY A 43 -15.01 -3.56 -2.21
CA GLY A 43 -15.93 -4.61 -2.66
C GLY A 43 -15.29 -5.65 -3.58
N GLU A 44 -16.11 -6.56 -4.11
CA GLU A 44 -15.64 -7.69 -4.93
C GLU A 44 -15.31 -7.26 -6.36
N ASP A 45 -14.35 -7.96 -6.97
CA ASP A 45 -13.96 -7.87 -8.38
C ASP A 45 -13.53 -6.47 -8.85
N LYS A 46 -13.07 -5.63 -7.92
CA LYS A 46 -12.53 -4.31 -8.23
C LYS A 46 -11.13 -4.36 -8.85
N GLU A 47 -10.88 -3.49 -9.82
CA GLU A 47 -9.61 -3.40 -10.54
C GLU A 47 -8.69 -2.38 -9.86
N VAL A 48 -7.63 -2.85 -9.22
CA VAL A 48 -6.71 -2.05 -8.39
C VAL A 48 -5.33 -1.97 -9.01
N LEU A 49 -4.80 -0.75 -9.18
CA LEU A 49 -3.40 -0.54 -9.55
C LEU A 49 -2.52 -0.43 -8.30
N VAL A 50 -1.41 -1.17 -8.27
CA VAL A 50 -0.38 -1.05 -7.24
C VAL A 50 0.90 -0.53 -7.88
N ALA A 51 1.59 0.38 -7.20
CA ALA A 51 2.92 0.80 -7.60
C ALA A 51 3.78 1.17 -6.39
N ARG A 52 5.09 1.26 -6.58
CA ARG A 52 6.03 1.68 -5.54
C ARG A 52 7.08 2.66 -6.02
N ASP A 53 7.70 3.37 -5.08
CA ASP A 53 8.93 4.10 -5.35
C ASP A 53 10.16 3.18 -5.21
N VAL A 54 11.35 3.79 -5.21
CA VAL A 54 12.64 3.09 -5.22
C VAL A 54 13.07 2.55 -3.85
N ARG A 55 12.29 2.73 -2.77
CA ARG A 55 12.68 2.29 -1.42
C ARG A 55 12.85 0.76 -1.36
N LEU A 56 13.93 0.31 -0.73
CA LEU A 56 14.28 -1.12 -0.62
C LEU A 56 13.21 -1.92 0.13
N SER A 57 12.65 -1.33 1.20
CA SER A 57 11.53 -1.93 1.95
C SER A 57 10.25 -2.07 1.13
N GLY A 58 10.12 -1.29 0.05
CA GLY A 58 8.93 -1.27 -0.79
C GLY A 58 8.64 -2.61 -1.46
N GLU A 59 9.64 -3.41 -1.78
CA GLU A 59 9.41 -4.72 -2.42
C GLU A 59 8.72 -5.73 -1.49
N LYS A 60 9.11 -5.75 -0.21
CA LYS A 60 8.47 -6.62 0.80
C LYS A 60 7.05 -6.16 1.09
N LEU A 61 6.87 -4.85 1.29
CA LEU A 61 5.55 -4.25 1.52
C LEU A 61 4.61 -4.45 0.33
N ARG A 62 5.13 -4.36 -0.90
CA ARG A 62 4.36 -4.62 -2.13
C ARG A 62 3.81 -6.03 -2.15
N LYS A 63 4.65 -7.05 -1.97
CA LYS A 63 4.20 -8.45 -1.96
C LYS A 63 3.12 -8.69 -0.91
N ALA A 64 3.34 -8.17 0.30
CA ALA A 64 2.41 -8.33 1.40
C ALA A 64 1.08 -7.59 1.17
N LEU A 65 1.12 -6.35 0.68
CA LEU A 65 -0.07 -5.56 0.34
C LEU A 65 -0.89 -6.22 -0.77
N VAL A 66 -0.24 -6.64 -1.85
CA VAL A 66 -0.87 -7.34 -2.98
C VAL A 66 -1.56 -8.61 -2.51
N SER A 67 -0.92 -9.40 -1.64
CA SER A 67 -1.54 -10.59 -1.06
C SER A 67 -2.84 -10.29 -0.31
N GLY A 68 -2.95 -9.14 0.36
CA GLY A 68 -4.19 -8.72 1.01
C GLY A 68 -5.24 -8.28 0.01
N LEU A 69 -4.85 -7.53 -1.01
CA LEU A 69 -5.76 -7.03 -2.06
C LEU A 69 -6.42 -8.16 -2.86
N LEU A 70 -5.64 -9.19 -3.19
CA LEU A 70 -6.10 -10.38 -3.93
C LEU A 70 -7.17 -11.20 -3.19
N SER A 71 -7.49 -10.88 -1.94
CA SER A 71 -8.59 -11.52 -1.23
C SER A 71 -9.97 -11.22 -1.83
N ARG A 72 -10.14 -10.08 -2.51
CA ARG A 72 -11.42 -9.64 -3.09
C ARG A 72 -11.30 -8.86 -4.40
N CYS A 73 -10.09 -8.46 -4.81
CA CYS A 73 -9.86 -7.57 -5.95
C CYS A 73 -8.88 -8.15 -6.97
N ASN A 74 -8.94 -7.65 -8.20
CA ASN A 74 -7.96 -7.90 -9.24
C ASN A 74 -6.85 -6.84 -9.18
N VAL A 75 -5.60 -7.28 -9.15
CA VAL A 75 -4.46 -6.38 -8.96
C VAL A 75 -3.57 -6.35 -10.19
N THR A 76 -3.30 -5.14 -10.71
CA THR A 76 -2.24 -4.91 -11.69
C THR A 76 -1.09 -4.16 -11.02
N ASP A 77 0.09 -4.78 -11.00
CA ASP A 77 1.31 -4.15 -10.50
C ASP A 77 2.02 -3.37 -11.60
N VAL A 78 2.13 -2.06 -11.43
CA VAL A 78 2.76 -1.13 -12.37
C VAL A 78 4.29 -1.08 -12.17
N GLY A 79 4.79 -1.59 -11.05
CA GLY A 79 6.21 -1.60 -10.72
C GLY A 79 6.71 -0.31 -10.08
N ILE A 80 7.93 0.09 -10.43
CA ILE A 80 8.62 1.26 -9.87
C ILE A 80 8.33 2.49 -10.71
N VAL A 81 7.55 3.42 -10.18
CA VAL A 81 7.11 4.63 -10.92
C VAL A 81 6.94 5.81 -9.96
N PRO A 82 6.98 7.06 -10.45
CA PRO A 82 6.61 8.21 -9.61
C PRO A 82 5.11 8.19 -9.31
N THR A 83 4.71 8.66 -8.12
CA THR A 83 3.30 8.76 -7.69
C THR A 83 2.35 9.37 -8.73
N PRO A 84 2.67 10.50 -9.42
CA PRO A 84 1.77 11.04 -10.44
C PRO A 84 1.49 10.08 -11.60
N LEU A 85 2.41 9.18 -11.94
CA LEU A 85 2.16 8.18 -13.00
C LEU A 85 1.09 7.19 -12.59
N LEU A 86 1.06 6.76 -11.31
CA LEU A 86 0.00 5.89 -10.81
C LEU A 86 -1.35 6.58 -10.93
N TYR A 87 -1.48 7.84 -10.48
CA TYR A 87 -2.73 8.59 -10.58
C TYR A 87 -3.16 8.83 -12.02
N PHE A 88 -2.22 9.13 -12.90
CA PHE A 88 -2.50 9.20 -14.34
C PHE A 88 -3.01 7.85 -14.88
N ALA A 89 -2.36 6.75 -14.54
CA ALA A 89 -2.72 5.40 -15.00
C ALA A 89 -4.11 4.98 -14.51
N ILE A 90 -4.45 5.22 -13.24
CA ILE A 90 -5.79 4.93 -12.69
C ILE A 90 -6.87 5.63 -13.53
N ASN A 91 -6.66 6.90 -13.84
CA ASN A 91 -7.60 7.67 -14.65
C ASN A 91 -7.63 7.19 -16.11
N ARG A 92 -6.46 7.03 -16.73
CA ARG A 92 -6.30 6.69 -18.15
C ARG A 92 -6.80 5.30 -18.51
N LEU A 93 -6.64 4.34 -17.60
CA LEU A 93 -7.04 2.94 -17.75
C LEU A 93 -8.41 2.64 -17.12
N GLN A 94 -9.10 3.66 -16.60
CA GLN A 94 -10.43 3.56 -15.98
C GLN A 94 -10.49 2.49 -14.87
N LYS A 95 -9.46 2.45 -14.02
CA LYS A 95 -9.38 1.52 -12.88
C LYS A 95 -10.15 2.07 -11.68
N ASP A 96 -10.69 1.18 -10.86
CA ASP A 96 -11.52 1.54 -9.71
C ASP A 96 -10.72 2.22 -8.60
N ALA A 97 -9.48 1.78 -8.40
CA ALA A 97 -8.62 2.25 -7.32
C ALA A 97 -7.13 2.10 -7.62
N GLY A 98 -6.31 2.68 -6.75
CA GLY A 98 -4.91 2.32 -6.67
C GLY A 98 -4.23 2.72 -5.37
N ILE A 99 -3.08 2.12 -5.13
CA ILE A 99 -2.31 2.31 -3.91
C ILE A 99 -0.81 2.45 -4.22
N MET A 100 -0.24 3.57 -3.81
CA MET A 100 1.17 3.88 -3.98
C MET A 100 1.94 3.54 -2.71
N ILE A 101 2.98 2.74 -2.85
CA ILE A 101 3.92 2.40 -1.78
C ILE A 101 5.09 3.37 -1.84
N THR A 102 5.11 4.32 -0.92
CA THR A 102 6.12 5.39 -0.88
C THR A 102 6.07 6.05 0.48
N ALA A 103 7.18 6.62 0.94
CA ALA A 103 7.19 7.58 2.05
C ALA A 103 7.34 9.05 1.59
N SER A 104 7.23 9.31 0.28
CA SER A 104 7.53 10.60 -0.34
C SER A 104 8.95 11.07 0.03
N HIS A 105 9.06 12.12 0.84
CA HIS A 105 10.31 12.76 1.22
C HIS A 105 10.87 12.24 2.57
N ASN A 106 10.15 11.37 3.28
CA ASN A 106 10.63 10.88 4.58
C ASN A 106 11.97 10.11 4.41
N PRO A 107 12.76 9.97 5.48
CA PRO A 107 14.02 9.22 5.45
C PRO A 107 13.86 7.77 4.92
N PRO A 108 14.94 7.13 4.42
CA PRO A 108 14.88 5.85 3.71
C PRO A 108 14.25 4.68 4.48
N GLU A 109 14.38 4.66 5.80
CA GLU A 109 13.81 3.66 6.71
C GLU A 109 12.28 3.73 6.80
N TRP A 110 11.69 4.87 6.42
CA TRP A 110 10.25 5.05 6.36
C TRP A 110 9.66 4.46 5.09
N ASN A 111 8.43 3.98 5.20
CA ASN A 111 7.58 3.68 4.07
C ASN A 111 6.12 4.04 4.38
N GLY A 112 5.22 3.73 3.45
CA GLY A 112 3.81 4.02 3.63
C GLY A 112 2.96 3.73 2.42
N PHE A 113 1.68 4.04 2.55
CA PHE A 113 0.67 3.76 1.55
C PHE A 113 -0.19 5.00 1.30
N LYS A 114 -0.30 5.42 0.05
CA LYS A 114 -1.29 6.41 -0.40
C LYS A 114 -2.35 5.67 -1.20
N ALA A 115 -3.56 5.55 -0.65
CA ALA A 115 -4.68 4.91 -1.31
C ALA A 115 -5.55 5.94 -2.04
N PHE A 116 -6.12 5.54 -3.17
CA PHE A 116 -7.06 6.32 -3.96
C PHE A 116 -8.16 5.39 -4.48
N SER A 117 -9.41 5.80 -4.36
CA SER A 117 -10.57 5.12 -4.96
C SER A 117 -11.44 6.13 -5.69
N ARG A 118 -12.11 5.68 -6.75
CA ARG A 118 -13.07 6.49 -7.51
C ARG A 118 -14.49 6.37 -6.97
#